data_AF-A0A963ETK7-F1
#
_entry.id   AF-A0A963ETK7-F1
#
_cell.length_a   1.000
_cell.length_b   1.000
_cell.length_c   1.000
_cell.angle_alpha   90.00
_cell.angle_beta   90.00
_cell.angle_gamma   90.00
#
_symmetry.space_group_name_H-M   'P 1'
#
loop_
_entity.id
_entity.type
_entity.pdbx_description
1 polymer ?
#
loop_
_entity_poly.entity_id
_entity_poly.type
_entity_poly.pdbx_seq_one_letter_code
_entity_poly.pdbx_strand_id
1 'polypeptide(L)'
;EEGKVRYIGITTSHGRDHEAFVDIMRTQPVDFAQFSYNIEDRTAEKVLLPVAADRGIATMINRPYQRGALFNKSRGKPLPPLAAELGCTSWGQFYLKFIIGHPAVTSVIPATASAKHMVDNMQANYGRVPDPTQCAEMLRLFEQL
;
A
#
# COMPACT_ATOMS: atom_id res chain seq x y z
N GLU A 1 -2.37 -29.54 -6.63
CA GLU A 1 -2.11 -30.90 -7.14
C GLU A 1 -2.95 -31.21 -8.39
N GLU A 2 -4.26 -30.98 -8.37
CA GLU A 2 -5.14 -31.19 -9.55
C GLU A 2 -4.98 -30.15 -10.69
N GLY A 3 -3.96 -29.28 -10.66
CA GLY A 3 -3.75 -28.26 -11.69
C GLY A 3 -4.81 -27.15 -11.79
N LYS A 4 -5.79 -27.10 -10.87
CA LYS A 4 -6.87 -26.09 -10.86
C LYS A 4 -6.43 -24.68 -10.45
N VAL A 5 -5.29 -24.56 -9.77
CA VAL A 5 -4.79 -23.31 -9.19
C VAL A 5 -3.35 -23.10 -9.62
N ARG A 6 -3.04 -21.90 -10.12
CA ARG A 6 -1.68 -21.50 -10.53
C ARG A 6 -0.89 -20.86 -9.39
N TYR A 7 -1.54 -20.07 -8.55
CA TYR A 7 -0.94 -19.41 -7.39
C TYR A 7 -1.91 -19.44 -6.20
N ILE A 8 -1.36 -19.63 -5.00
CA ILE A 8 -2.08 -19.65 -3.73
C ILE A 8 -1.55 -18.50 -2.87
N GLY A 9 -2.46 -17.73 -2.31
CA GLY A 9 -2.11 -16.67 -1.38
C GLY A 9 -3.04 -16.63 -0.19
N ILE A 10 -2.63 -15.87 0.82
CA ILE A 10 -3.37 -15.65 2.06
C ILE A 10 -3.74 -14.18 2.19
N THR A 11 -4.85 -13.89 2.88
CA THR A 11 -5.31 -12.51 3.07
C THR A 11 -5.72 -12.24 4.50
N THR A 12 -5.43 -11.04 4.98
CA THR A 12 -6.00 -10.47 6.19
C THR A 12 -6.39 -9.01 5.95
N SER A 13 -7.33 -8.50 6.75
CA SER A 13 -7.79 -7.11 6.64
C SER A 13 -8.06 -6.44 7.99
N HIS A 14 -7.86 -7.16 9.10
CA HIS A 14 -7.99 -6.65 10.46
C HIS A 14 -6.78 -7.17 11.24
N GLY A 15 -6.11 -6.31 12.01
CA GLY A 15 -4.88 -6.65 12.74
C GLY A 15 -5.02 -7.69 13.86
N ARG A 16 -6.14 -8.42 13.90
CA ARG A 16 -6.33 -9.58 14.77
C ARG A 16 -5.88 -10.81 13.97
N ASP A 17 -4.89 -11.51 14.53
CA ASP A 17 -4.19 -12.68 14.00
C ASP A 17 -3.01 -12.42 13.06
N HIS A 18 -2.24 -11.34 13.31
CA HIS A 18 -0.91 -11.20 12.68
C HIS A 18 0.03 -12.37 13.02
N GLU A 19 -0.06 -12.98 14.21
CA GLU A 19 0.83 -14.10 14.57
C GLU A 19 0.61 -15.30 13.67
N ALA A 20 -0.61 -15.83 13.60
CA ALA A 20 -0.92 -16.96 12.72
C ALA A 20 -0.66 -16.64 11.23
N PHE A 21 -0.97 -15.41 10.79
CA PHE A 21 -0.69 -14.99 9.42
C PHE A 21 0.81 -14.97 9.13
N VAL A 22 1.62 -14.41 10.04
CA VAL A 22 3.08 -14.38 9.93
C VAL A 22 3.66 -15.79 10.00
N ASP A 23 3.15 -16.65 10.86
CA ASP A 23 3.58 -18.04 10.95
C ASP A 23 3.33 -18.78 9.63
N ILE A 24 2.19 -18.56 8.98
CA ILE A 24 1.93 -19.11 7.64
C ILE A 24 2.93 -18.54 6.63
N MET A 25 3.16 -17.22 6.60
CA MET A 25 4.15 -16.62 5.69
C MET A 25 5.56 -17.21 5.90
N ARG A 26 5.92 -17.51 7.15
CA ARG A 26 7.24 -18.05 7.50
C ARG A 26 7.39 -19.53 7.17
N THR A 27 6.32 -20.31 7.33
CA THR A 27 6.40 -21.78 7.31
C THR A 27 5.80 -22.44 6.08
N GLN A 28 4.86 -21.78 5.39
CA GLN A 28 4.14 -22.35 4.26
C GLN A 28 4.61 -21.75 2.92
N PRO A 29 4.52 -22.52 1.82
CA PRO A 29 4.89 -22.06 0.49
C PRO A 29 3.75 -21.26 -0.16
N VAL A 30 3.48 -20.04 0.33
CA VAL A 30 2.50 -19.13 -0.26
C VAL A 30 3.14 -18.24 -1.33
N ASP A 31 2.45 -18.02 -2.45
CA ASP A 31 2.94 -17.19 -3.55
C ASP A 31 2.75 -15.70 -3.28
N PHE A 32 1.66 -15.34 -2.60
CA PHE A 32 1.36 -13.94 -2.26
C PHE A 32 0.62 -13.77 -0.94
N ALA A 33 0.79 -12.61 -0.32
CA ALA A 33 0.11 -12.19 0.89
C ALA A 33 -0.62 -10.86 0.65
N GLN A 34 -1.91 -10.81 0.98
CA GLN A 34 -2.71 -9.58 0.94
C GLN A 34 -2.94 -9.06 2.36
N PHE A 35 -2.60 -7.80 2.61
CA PHE A 35 -2.78 -7.16 3.93
C PHE A 35 -2.93 -5.64 3.81
N SER A 36 -3.36 -5.01 4.90
CA SER A 36 -3.53 -3.56 4.98
C SER A 36 -2.18 -2.87 5.15
N TYR A 37 -1.93 -1.84 4.34
CA TYR A 37 -0.83 -0.90 4.51
C TYR A 37 -1.17 0.43 3.84
N ASN A 38 -0.92 1.54 4.54
CA ASN A 38 -1.08 2.89 4.00
C ASN A 38 -0.29 3.88 4.88
N ILE A 39 -0.31 5.15 4.48
CA ILE A 39 0.44 6.21 5.18
C ILE A 39 0.01 6.40 6.66
N GLU A 40 -1.21 6.01 7.03
CA GLU A 40 -1.69 6.08 8.41
C GLU A 40 -1.49 4.77 9.17
N ASP A 41 -1.80 3.62 8.56
CA ASP A 41 -1.59 2.29 9.15
C ASP A 41 -0.34 1.63 8.56
N ARG A 42 0.76 1.82 9.27
CA ARG A 42 2.10 1.32 8.93
C ARG A 42 2.47 0.04 9.68
N THR A 43 1.51 -0.63 10.32
CA THR A 43 1.78 -1.82 11.15
C THR A 43 2.48 -2.93 10.36
N ALA A 44 2.18 -3.04 9.07
CA ALA A 44 2.79 -4.01 8.16
C ALA A 44 4.32 -3.86 8.02
N GLU A 45 4.87 -2.65 8.19
CA GLU A 45 6.32 -2.40 8.09
C GLU A 45 7.12 -3.12 9.19
N LYS A 46 6.48 -3.44 10.33
CA LYS A 46 7.15 -4.07 11.48
C LYS A 46 7.51 -5.53 11.23
N VAL A 47 6.65 -6.26 10.51
CA VAL A 47 6.77 -7.72 10.38
C VAL A 47 6.36 -8.22 8.99
N LEU A 48 5.19 -7.84 8.49
CA LEU A 48 4.63 -8.42 7.26
C LEU A 48 5.47 -8.11 6.01
N LEU A 49 5.82 -6.84 5.82
CA LEU A 49 6.64 -6.41 4.68
C LEU A 49 8.08 -6.99 4.74
N PRO A 50 8.78 -6.97 5.89
CA PRO A 50 10.05 -7.68 6.04
C PRO A 50 9.96 -9.18 5.74
N VAL A 51 8.99 -9.89 6.33
CA VAL A 51 8.84 -11.34 6.12
C VAL A 51 8.53 -11.63 4.64
N ALA A 52 7.71 -10.81 3.99
CA ALA A 52 7.43 -10.97 2.57
C ALA A 52 8.70 -10.83 1.71
N ALA A 53 9.52 -9.81 1.99
CA ALA A 53 10.80 -9.60 1.30
C ALA A 53 11.77 -10.77 1.54
N ASP A 54 11.96 -11.19 2.79
CA ASP A 54 12.87 -12.28 3.17
C ASP A 54 12.49 -13.63 2.55
N ARG A 55 11.17 -13.87 2.40
CA ARG A 55 10.62 -15.13 1.88
C ARG A 55 10.34 -15.11 0.38
N GLY A 56 10.54 -13.96 -0.29
CA GLY A 56 10.20 -13.79 -1.70
C GLY A 56 8.70 -13.90 -2.00
N ILE A 57 7.84 -13.53 -1.05
CA ILE A 57 6.38 -13.56 -1.18
C ILE A 57 5.91 -12.25 -1.83
N ALA A 58 5.11 -12.33 -2.89
CA ALA A 58 4.52 -11.14 -3.50
C ALA A 58 3.48 -10.51 -2.57
N THR A 59 3.39 -9.17 -2.54
CA THR A 59 2.44 -8.48 -1.65
C THR A 59 1.34 -7.77 -2.43
N MET A 60 0.13 -7.83 -1.88
CA MET A 60 -1.03 -7.14 -2.41
C MET A 60 -1.62 -6.23 -1.34
N ILE A 61 -1.47 -4.92 -1.50
CA ILE A 61 -1.84 -3.97 -0.46
C ILE A 61 -3.29 -3.54 -0.59
N ASN A 62 -4.10 -3.90 0.42
CA ASN A 62 -5.49 -3.48 0.53
C ASN A 62 -5.64 -2.25 1.45
N ARG A 63 -6.84 -1.66 1.42
CA ARG A 63 -7.18 -0.42 2.16
C ARG A 63 -6.17 0.73 2.00
N PRO A 64 -5.71 1.05 0.77
CA PRO A 64 -4.73 2.14 0.57
C PRO A 64 -5.25 3.51 1.01
N TYR A 65 -6.58 3.69 1.07
CA TYR A 65 -7.24 4.93 1.48
C TYR A 65 -7.96 4.84 2.82
N GLN A 66 -7.76 3.78 3.62
CA GLN A 66 -8.55 3.49 4.84
C GLN A 66 -10.07 3.67 4.63
N ARG A 67 -10.61 3.03 3.59
CA ARG A 67 -12.04 3.16 3.21
C ARG A 67 -12.47 4.61 2.98
N GLY A 68 -11.55 5.45 2.52
CA GLY A 68 -11.75 6.88 2.26
C GLY A 68 -11.48 7.79 3.45
N ALA A 69 -11.18 7.26 4.64
CA ALA A 69 -10.95 8.06 5.84
C ALA A 69 -9.77 9.04 5.70
N LEU A 70 -8.73 8.68 4.93
CA LEU A 70 -7.59 9.56 4.69
C LEU A 70 -7.99 10.88 4.02
N PHE A 71 -9.03 10.87 3.17
CA PHE A 71 -9.51 12.08 2.49
C PHE A 71 -10.19 13.07 3.42
N ASN A 72 -10.59 12.65 4.63
CA ASN A 72 -11.11 13.59 5.63
C ASN A 72 -10.00 14.50 6.18
N LYS A 73 -8.76 13.99 6.29
CA LYS A 73 -7.60 14.74 6.76
C LYS A 73 -7.11 15.75 5.71
N SER A 74 -7.10 15.36 4.44
CA SER A 74 -6.64 16.21 3.34
C SER A 74 -7.72 17.10 2.72
N ARG A 75 -8.96 17.06 3.23
CA ARG A 75 -10.08 17.81 2.66
C ARG A 75 -9.80 19.31 2.67
N GLY A 76 -9.85 19.94 1.50
CA GLY A 76 -9.60 21.37 1.34
C GLY A 76 -8.15 21.81 1.56
N LYS A 77 -7.23 20.87 1.77
CA LYS A 77 -5.80 21.16 1.92
C LYS A 77 -5.11 21.07 0.55
N PRO A 78 -4.24 22.03 0.20
CA PRO A 78 -3.45 21.94 -1.01
C PRO A 78 -2.49 20.75 -0.92
N LEU A 79 -2.09 20.21 -2.07
CA LEU A 79 -1.00 19.25 -2.11
C LEU A 79 0.32 19.93 -1.71
N PRO A 80 1.19 19.25 -0.96
CA PRO A 80 2.51 19.79 -0.63
C PRO A 80 3.40 19.87 -1.88
N PRO A 81 4.45 20.71 -1.89
CA PRO A 81 5.38 20.82 -3.03
C PRO A 81 5.97 19.47 -3.48
N LEU A 82 6.29 18.59 -2.54
CA LEU A 82 6.77 17.23 -2.82
C LEU A 82 5.83 16.42 -3.74
N ALA A 83 4.52 16.66 -3.67
CA ALA A 83 3.58 15.99 -4.56
C ALA A 83 3.88 16.29 -6.03
N ALA A 84 4.21 17.55 -6.37
CA ALA A 84 4.56 17.93 -7.73
C ALA A 84 5.86 17.28 -8.20
N GLU A 85 6.86 17.16 -7.33
CA GLU A 85 8.13 16.47 -7.63
C GLU A 85 7.92 14.98 -7.95
N LEU A 86 6.95 14.36 -7.28
CA LEU A 86 6.56 12.97 -7.52
C LEU A 86 5.59 12.82 -8.71
N GLY A 87 5.12 13.92 -9.30
CA GLY A 87 4.14 13.92 -10.39
C GLY A 87 2.69 13.68 -9.93
N CYS A 88 2.42 13.84 -8.64
CA CYS A 88 1.07 13.74 -8.09
C CYS A 88 0.27 15.02 -8.32
N THR A 89 -0.93 14.87 -8.89
CA THR A 89 -1.92 15.94 -9.05
C THR A 89 -3.14 15.76 -8.13
N SER A 90 -3.18 14.68 -7.34
CA SER A 90 -4.24 14.42 -6.37
C SER A 90 -3.69 13.80 -5.08
N TRP A 91 -4.44 13.93 -3.97
CA TRP A 91 -4.15 13.22 -2.72
C TRP A 91 -4.25 11.71 -2.87
N GLY A 92 -5.14 11.22 -3.76
CA GLY A 92 -5.26 9.80 -4.07
C GLY A 92 -3.97 9.23 -4.65
N GLN A 93 -3.35 9.96 -5.58
CA GLN A 93 -2.05 9.60 -6.15
C GLN A 93 -0.93 9.67 -5.10
N PHE A 94 -0.94 10.70 -4.25
CA PHE A 94 0.04 10.86 -3.17
C PHE A 94 0.01 9.68 -2.20
N TYR A 95 -1.16 9.27 -1.73
CA TYR A 95 -1.29 8.12 -0.83
C TYR A 95 -0.89 6.79 -1.48
N LEU A 96 -1.21 6.59 -2.76
CA LEU A 96 -0.77 5.39 -3.49
C LEU A 96 0.75 5.36 -3.69
N LYS A 97 1.36 6.48 -4.04
CA LYS A 97 2.82 6.55 -4.23
C LYS A 97 3.59 6.26 -2.95
N PHE A 98 3.10 6.70 -1.80
CA PHE A 98 3.70 6.33 -0.51
C PHE A 98 3.80 4.81 -0.37
N ILE A 99 2.71 4.09 -0.68
CA ILE A 99 2.67 2.63 -0.61
C ILE A 99 3.63 2.01 -1.63
N ILE A 100 3.60 2.49 -2.88
CA ILE A 100 4.47 2.01 -3.98
C ILE A 100 5.96 2.25 -3.67
N GLY A 101 6.30 3.26 -2.88
CA GLY A 101 7.68 3.57 -2.48
C GLY A 101 8.34 2.51 -1.59
N HIS A 102 7.57 1.60 -1.00
CA HIS A 102 8.14 0.54 -0.17
C HIS A 102 8.61 -0.65 -1.04
N PRO A 103 9.89 -1.07 -0.98
CA PRO A 103 10.47 -2.06 -1.91
C PRO A 103 9.83 -3.45 -1.83
N ALA A 104 9.25 -3.81 -0.68
CA ALA A 104 8.50 -5.07 -0.51
C ALA A 104 7.06 -5.03 -1.06
N VAL A 105 6.61 -3.92 -1.66
CA VAL A 105 5.27 -3.80 -2.25
C VAL A 105 5.27 -4.28 -3.71
N THR A 106 4.45 -5.28 -4.04
CA THR A 106 4.30 -5.77 -5.42
C THR A 106 3.12 -5.12 -6.14
N SER A 107 1.97 -4.98 -5.48
CA SER A 107 0.77 -4.38 -6.05
C SER A 107 -0.09 -3.68 -5.00
N VAL A 108 -0.83 -2.66 -5.41
CA VAL A 108 -1.80 -1.92 -4.58
C VAL A 108 -3.19 -2.04 -5.20
N ILE A 109 -4.22 -2.30 -4.39
CA ILE A 109 -5.58 -2.57 -4.88
C ILE A 109 -6.62 -1.56 -4.33
N PRO A 110 -6.61 -0.29 -4.81
CA PRO A 110 -7.63 0.69 -4.44
C PRO A 110 -8.97 0.34 -5.10
N ALA A 111 -9.99 0.05 -4.28
CA ALA A 111 -11.36 -0.15 -4.76
C ALA A 111 -12.04 1.19 -5.07
N THR A 112 -12.79 1.25 -6.18
CA THR A 112 -13.62 2.40 -6.53
C THR A 112 -14.78 1.98 -7.44
N ALA A 113 -15.94 2.64 -7.29
CA ALA A 113 -17.08 2.53 -8.20
C ALA A 113 -17.10 3.66 -9.27
N SER A 114 -16.16 4.62 -9.19
CA SER A 114 -16.08 5.77 -10.08
C SER A 114 -14.96 5.61 -11.10
N ALA A 115 -15.30 5.66 -12.39
CA ALA A 115 -14.32 5.64 -13.48
C ALA A 115 -13.32 6.80 -13.39
N LYS A 116 -13.78 7.98 -12.93
CA LYS A 116 -12.89 9.13 -12.69
C LYS A 116 -11.83 8.80 -11.63
N HIS A 117 -12.21 8.21 -10.51
CA HIS A 117 -11.26 7.80 -9.48
C HIS A 117 -10.34 6.67 -9.98
N MET A 118 -10.85 5.74 -10.79
CA MET A 118 -10.01 4.70 -11.40
C MET A 118 -8.90 5.33 -12.26
N VAL A 119 -9.25 6.29 -13.12
CA VAL A 119 -8.27 7.02 -13.93
C VAL A 119 -7.26 7.77 -13.05
N ASP A 120 -7.71 8.43 -11.98
CA ASP A 120 -6.84 9.12 -11.02
C ASP A 120 -5.88 8.15 -10.31
N ASN A 121 -6.38 7.01 -9.82
CA ASN A 121 -5.57 5.96 -9.19
C ASN A 121 -4.47 5.46 -10.14
N MET A 122 -4.81 5.28 -11.43
CA MET A 122 -3.86 4.81 -12.43
C MET A 122 -2.71 5.79 -12.66
N GLN A 123 -2.92 7.10 -12.45
CA GLN A 123 -1.85 8.10 -12.58
C GLN A 123 -0.72 7.90 -11.57
N ALA A 124 -0.97 7.24 -10.43
CA ALA A 124 0.07 6.96 -9.44
C ALA A 124 1.21 6.06 -9.98
N ASN A 125 0.96 5.29 -11.05
CA ASN A 125 1.95 4.43 -11.71
C ASN A 125 2.97 5.19 -12.56
N TYR A 126 2.74 6.47 -12.85
CA TYR A 126 3.62 7.28 -13.70
C TYR A 126 4.49 8.22 -12.87
N GLY A 127 5.58 8.69 -13.46
CA GLY A 127 6.54 9.56 -12.76
C GLY A 127 7.45 8.79 -11.81
N ARG A 128 8.08 9.50 -10.88
CA ARG A 128 9.06 8.90 -9.96
C ARG A 128 8.37 8.10 -8.85
N VAL A 129 8.98 6.99 -8.48
CA VAL A 129 8.65 6.26 -7.24
C VAL A 129 9.40 6.97 -6.11
N PRO A 130 8.74 7.32 -4.99
CA PRO A 130 9.42 7.98 -3.89
C PRO A 130 10.46 7.05 -3.26
N ASP A 131 11.65 7.59 -3.01
CA ASP A 131 12.69 6.90 -2.24
C ASP A 131 12.38 6.91 -0.73
N PRO A 132 13.15 6.20 0.12
CA PRO A 132 12.89 6.16 1.56
C PRO A 132 12.90 7.54 2.25
N THR A 133 13.72 8.49 1.78
CA THR A 133 13.77 9.86 2.31
C THR A 133 12.51 10.62 1.93
N GLN A 134 12.05 10.50 0.69
CA GLN A 134 10.80 11.08 0.24
C GLN A 134 9.60 10.46 0.96
N CYS A 135 9.56 9.14 1.18
CA CYS A 135 8.51 8.48 1.95
C CYS A 135 8.44 9.01 3.40
N ALA A 136 9.59 9.23 4.04
CA ALA A 136 9.63 9.83 5.38
C ALA A 136 9.08 11.26 5.38
N GLU A 137 9.41 12.06 4.36
CA GLU A 137 8.87 13.41 4.20
C GLU A 137 7.37 13.41 3.90
N MET A 138 6.88 12.49 3.06
CA MET A 138 5.46 12.32 2.80
C MET A 138 4.68 12.05 4.08
N LEU A 139 5.20 11.18 4.95
CA LEU A 139 4.62 10.90 6.25
C LEU A 139 4.59 12.15 7.13
N ARG A 140 5.72 12.86 7.25
CA ARG A 140 5.81 14.10 8.04
C ARG A 140 4.78 15.14 7.59
N LEU A 141 4.60 15.30 6.28
CA LEU A 141 3.61 16.21 5.70
C LEU A 141 2.17 15.76 5.96
N PHE A 142 1.91 14.44 5.95
CA PHE A 142 0.60 13.88 6.28
C PHE A 142 0.24 14.08 7.76
N GLU A 143 1.20 13.92 8.67
CA GLU A 143 1.02 14.13 10.11
C GLU A 143 0.71 15.60 10.48
N GLN A 144 0.94 16.53 9.55
CA GLN A 144 0.68 17.96 9.71
C GLN A 144 -0.68 18.43 9.17
N LEU A 145 -1.50 17.53 8.62
CA LEU A 145 -2.80 17.86 8.02
C LEU A 145 -3.88 18.25 9.05
#